data_AF-A0A7V0JGC3-F1
#
_entry.id   AF-A0A7V0JGC3-F1
#
_cell.length_a   1.000
_cell.length_b   1.000
_cell.length_c   1.000
_cell.angle_alpha   90.00
_cell.angle_beta   90.00
_cell.angle_gamma   90.00
#
_symmetry.space_group_name_H-M   'P 1'
#
loop_
_entity.id
_entity.type
_entity.pdbx_description
1 polymer ?
#
loop_
_entity_poly.entity_id
_entity_poly.type
_entity_poly.pdbx_seq_one_letter_code
_entity_poly.pdbx_strand_id
1 'polypeptide(L)' 'DEKIGGTVHLALGASLPESGGKNVSAIHWDMVCDMRQGGETSADGELFYRDGKFLI' A
#
# COMPACT_ATOMS: atom_id res chain seq x y z
N ASP A 1 -3.12 4.71 -11.94
CA ASP A 1 -2.23 3.57 -11.63
C ASP A 1 -2.21 3.36 -10.12
N GLU A 2 -1.49 4.19 -9.36
CA GLU A 2 -1.46 4.14 -7.89
C GLU A 2 -2.85 4.32 -7.21
N LYS A 3 -3.69 5.20 -7.76
CA LYS A 3 -4.96 5.63 -7.13
C LYS A 3 -6.19 4.99 -7.77
N ILE A 4 -6.20 3.66 -7.83
CA ILE A 4 -7.34 2.86 -8.28
C ILE A 4 -8.13 2.42 -7.04
N GLY A 5 -9.45 2.61 -7.06
CA GLY A 5 -10.31 2.12 -5.98
C GLY A 5 -10.25 0.59 -5.90
N GLY A 6 -10.07 0.06 -4.69
CA GLY A 6 -9.94 -1.39 -4.48
C GLY A 6 -8.53 -1.96 -4.60
N THR A 7 -7.51 -1.11 -4.71
CA THR A 7 -6.10 -1.53 -4.76
C THR A 7 -5.29 -0.97 -3.61
N VAL A 8 -4.18 -1.65 -3.27
CA VAL A 8 -3.12 -1.14 -2.40
C VAL A 8 -1.83 -1.12 -3.21
N HIS A 9 -0.98 -0.10 -3.02
CA HIS A 9 0.35 -0.08 -3.62
C HIS A 9 1.45 -0.17 -2.57
N LEU A 10 2.60 -0.72 -2.98
CA LEU A 10 3.84 -0.73 -2.21
C LEU A 10 4.98 -0.33 -3.14
N ALA A 11 5.76 0.67 -2.73
CA ALA A 11 6.94 1.11 -3.46
C ALA A 11 8.21 0.43 -2.93
N LEU A 12 9.05 -0.08 -3.83
CA LEU A 12 10.42 -0.51 -3.49
C LEU A 12 11.42 0.59 -3.80
N GLY A 13 12.38 0.78 -2.89
CA GLY A 13 13.50 1.71 -3.07
C GLY A 13 13.31 3.03 -2.31
N ALA A 14 13.61 4.14 -2.98
CA ALA A 14 13.77 5.45 -2.38
C ALA A 14 12.52 5.85 -1.61
N SER A 15 12.68 6.12 -0.32
CA SER A 15 11.58 6.64 0.50
C SER A 15 11.49 8.16 0.41
N LEU A 16 10.29 8.69 0.54
CA LEU A 16 10.04 10.13 0.69
C LEU A 16 10.57 10.62 2.05
N PRO A 17 11.52 11.58 2.10
CA PRO A 17 12.11 12.06 3.36
C PRO A 17 11.08 12.63 4.35
N GLU A 18 10.05 13.30 3.85
CA GLU A 18 8.96 13.88 4.64
C GLU A 18 8.10 12.83 5.37
N SER A 19 8.11 11.58 4.88
CA SER A 19 7.45 10.45 5.54
C SER A 19 8.31 9.81 6.64
N GLY A 20 9.49 10.37 6.94
CA GLY A 20 10.43 9.82 7.92
C GLY A 20 11.17 8.57 7.45
N GLY A 21 11.06 8.24 6.15
CA GLY A 21 11.72 7.10 5.54
C GLY A 21 13.24 7.29 5.48
N LYS A 22 13.98 6.20 5.70
CA LYS A 22 15.45 6.20 5.70
C LYS A 22 16.05 5.48 4.50
N ASN A 23 15.21 4.95 3.59
CA ASN A 23 15.68 4.11 2.50
C ASN A 23 16.18 4.98 1.35
N VAL A 24 17.48 4.92 1.09
CA VAL A 24 18.14 5.64 -0.02
C VAL A 24 18.41 4.65 -1.14
N SER A 25 17.84 4.89 -2.31
CA SER A 25 17.99 4.02 -3.48
C SER A 25 17.90 4.84 -4.77
N ALA A 26 18.44 4.29 -5.86
CA ALA A 26 18.33 4.87 -7.19
C ALA A 26 16.99 4.56 -7.88
N ILE A 27 16.21 3.61 -7.33
CA ILE A 27 14.89 3.23 -7.86
C ILE A 27 13.79 3.66 -6.89
N HIS A 28 12.63 3.97 -7.43
CA HIS A 28 11.35 4.04 -6.73
C HIS A 28 10.33 3.37 -7.65
N TRP A 29 9.87 2.19 -7.28
CA TRP A 29 9.01 1.39 -8.15
C TRP A 29 7.76 0.94 -7.41
N ASP A 30 6.61 1.43 -7.87
CA ASP A 30 5.29 1.09 -7.38
C ASP A 30 4.80 -0.26 -7.91
N MET A 31 4.43 -1.15 -6.99
CA MET A 31 3.67 -2.35 -7.29
C MET A 31 2.24 -2.15 -6.81
N VAL A 32 1.26 -2.37 -7.69
CA VAL A 32 -0.16 -2.25 -7.38
C VAL A 32 -0.77 -3.65 -7.23
N CYS A 33 -1.40 -3.90 -6.09
CA CYS A 33 -2.10 -5.13 -5.78
C CYS A 33 -3.62 -4.92 -5.83
N ASP A 34 -4.30 -5.74 -6.63
CA ASP A 34 -5.76 -5.80 -6.64
C ASP A 34 -6.27 -6.57 -5.41
N MET A 35 -7.07 -5.90 -4.58
CA MET A 35 -7.55 -6.44 -3.31
C MET A 35 -9.00 -6.94 -3.39
N ARG A 36 -9.65 -6.83 -4.55
CA ARG A 36 -11.10 -7.09 -4.71
C ARG A 36 -11.50 -8.56 -4.60
N GLN A 37 -10.54 -9.49 -4.59
CA GLN A 37 -10.78 -10.93 -4.54
C GLN A 37 -10.17 -11.57 -3.28
N GLY A 38 -10.78 -11.32 -2.11
CA GLY A 38 -10.34 -11.89 -0.84
C GLY A 38 -9.11 -11.22 -0.24
N GLY A 39 -8.73 -10.02 -0.71
CA GLY A 39 -7.61 -9.27 -0.17
C GLY A 39 -7.95 -8.66 1.19
N GLU A 40 -7.01 -8.73 2.13
CA GLU A 40 -7.15 -8.21 3.49
C GLU A 40 -5.95 -7.36 3.88
N THR A 41 -6.20 -6.27 4.61
CA THR A 41 -5.15 -5.44 5.22
C THR A 41 -5.49 -5.19 6.69
N SER A 42 -4.51 -5.44 7.55
CA SER A 42 -4.59 -5.17 8.99
C SER A 42 -3.58 -4.12 9.41
N ALA A 43 -3.96 -3.25 10.34
CA ALA A 43 -3.09 -2.26 10.99
C ALA A 43 -3.17 -2.49 12.50
N ASP A 44 -2.02 -2.54 13.16
CA ASP A 44 -1.93 -2.83 14.61
C ASP A 44 -2.67 -4.10 15.05
N GLY A 45 -2.75 -5.10 14.17
CA GLY A 45 -3.45 -6.36 14.41
C GLY A 45 -4.96 -6.30 14.14
N GLU A 46 -5.53 -5.15 13.82
CA GLU A 46 -6.94 -4.97 13.52
C GLU A 46 -7.20 -4.96 12.01
N LEU A 47 -8.16 -5.77 11.55
CA LEU A 47 -8.59 -5.79 10.16
C LEU A 47 -9.40 -4.52 9.85
N PHE A 48 -8.92 -3.70 8.91
CA PHE A 48 -9.57 -2.42 8.56
C PHE A 48 -9.90 -2.28 7.08
N TYR A 49 -9.45 -3.22 6.24
CA TYR A 49 -9.70 -3.24 4.81
C TYR A 49 -9.89 -4.69 4.31
N ARG A 50 -10.97 -4.94 3.55
CA ARG A 50 -11.28 -6.26 2.97
C ARG A 50 -11.99 -6.09 1.62
N ASP A 51 -11.69 -6.96 0.66
CA ASP A 51 -12.36 -7.03 -0.66
C ASP A 51 -12.40 -5.69 -1.40
N GLY A 52 -11.32 -4.92 -1.31
CA GLY A 52 -11.19 -3.63 -1.96
C GLY A 52 -11.91 -2.47 -1.25
N LYS A 53 -12.37 -2.65 0.00
CA LYS A 53 -13.16 -1.66 0.75
C LYS A 53 -12.62 -1.47 2.17
N PHE A 54 -12.72 -0.24 2.66
CA PHE A 54 -12.53 0.07 4.09
C PHE A 54 -13.72 -0.46 4.90
N LEU A 55 -13.45 -0.92 6.13
CA LEU A 55 -14.45 -1.48 7.04
C LEU A 55 -14.97 -0.46 8.09
N ILE A 56 -14.54 0.80 7.98
CA ILE A 56 -14.87 1.93 8.85
C ILE A 56 -15.91 2.85 8.21
#